data_AF-A0A6N2BC47-F1
#
_entry.id   AF-A0A6N2BC47-F1
#
_cell.length_a   1.000
_cell.length_b   1.000
_cell.length_c   1.000
_cell.angle_alpha   90.00
_cell.angle_beta   90.00
_cell.angle_gamma   90.00
#
_symmetry.space_group_name_H-M   'P 1'
#
loop_
_entity.id
_entity.type
_entity.pdbx_description
1 polymer ?
#
loop_
_entity_poly.entity_id
_entity_poly.type
_entity_poly.pdbx_seq_one_letter_code
_entity_poly.pdbx_strand_id
1 'polypeptide(L)'
;MASTNLNLFESLPTELVILIVERVASYSLEDLVSVKLCSRFLNEVGNERSGYQKVTLVSFPTELTWTTNQHVVSFMNICIASKNLEALY
;
A
#
# COMPACT_ATOMS: atom_id res chain seq x y z
N MET A 1 27.87 4.37 18.67
CA MET A 1 26.44 4.19 19.00
C MET A 1 26.09 2.76 18.65
N ALA A 2 25.71 1.95 19.64
CA ALA A 2 25.49 0.51 19.44
C ALA A 2 24.22 0.28 18.62
N SER A 3 24.37 -0.35 17.46
CA SER A 3 23.30 -0.82 16.59
C SER A 3 22.65 -2.06 17.21
N THR A 4 21.84 -1.88 18.25
CA THR A 4 21.14 -2.98 18.91
C THR A 4 19.88 -3.38 18.14
N ASN A 5 19.94 -4.59 17.57
CA ASN A 5 18.84 -5.53 17.29
C ASN A 5 17.98 -5.39 16.02
N LEU A 6 18.59 -5.58 14.85
CA LEU A 6 17.84 -6.15 13.71
C LEU A 6 17.44 -7.63 13.95
N ASN A 7 18.06 -8.28 14.94
CA ASN A 7 17.88 -9.71 15.24
C ASN A 7 16.66 -10.02 16.13
N LEU A 8 15.99 -9.03 16.72
CA LEU A 8 14.86 -9.30 17.63
C LEU A 8 13.72 -10.00 16.88
N PHE A 9 13.35 -9.47 15.72
CA PHE A 9 12.27 -10.05 14.91
C PHE A 9 12.63 -11.43 14.36
N GLU A 10 13.89 -11.64 13.99
CA GLU A 10 14.39 -12.94 13.54
C GLU A 10 14.46 -13.99 14.67
N SER A 11 14.48 -13.56 15.94
CA SER A 11 14.46 -14.44 17.11
C SER A 11 13.05 -14.83 17.58
N LEU A 12 12.01 -14.19 17.06
CA LEU A 12 10.62 -14.48 17.40
C LEU A 12 10.05 -15.57 16.49
N PRO A 13 9.07 -16.35 16.97
CA PRO A 13 8.25 -17.19 16.09
C PRO A 13 7.64 -16.38 14.95
N THR A 14 7.76 -16.87 13.72
CA THR A 14 7.31 -16.16 12.51
C THR A 14 5.84 -15.77 12.60
N GLU A 15 5.00 -16.61 13.19
CA GLU A 15 3.56 -16.37 13.38
C GLU A 15 3.30 -15.14 14.25
N LEU A 16 4.12 -14.92 15.29
CA LEU A 16 3.99 -13.73 16.13
C LEU A 16 4.42 -12.48 15.37
N VAL A 17 5.46 -12.57 14.54
CA VAL A 17 5.91 -11.46 13.71
C VAL A 17 4.85 -11.10 12.68
N ILE A 18 4.23 -12.09 12.02
CA ILE A 18 3.10 -11.88 11.11
C ILE A 18 1.97 -11.11 11.80
N LEU A 19 1.55 -11.54 13.00
CA LEU A 19 0.49 -10.85 13.75
C LEU A 19 0.83 -9.39 14.09
N ILE A 20 2.09 -9.11 14.43
CA ILE A 20 2.56 -7.75 14.68
C ILE A 20 2.49 -6.92 13.40
N VAL A 21 3.01 -7.44 12.28
CA VAL A 21 3.04 -6.75 10.99
C VAL A 21 1.62 -6.51 10.46
N GLU A 22 0.73 -7.49 10.58
CA GLU A 22 -0.70 -7.34 10.27
C GLU A 22 -1.36 -6.25 11.11
N ARG A 23 -1.02 -6.15 12.40
CA ARG A 23 -1.56 -5.12 13.28
C ARG A 23 -1.08 -3.73 12.85
N VAL A 24 0.21 -3.58 12.53
CA VAL A 24 0.76 -2.34 11.98
C VAL A 24 0.08 -1.96 10.67
N ALA A 25 -0.07 -2.92 9.75
CA ALA A 25 -0.77 -2.73 8.47
C ALA A 25 -2.22 -2.25 8.66
N SER A 26 -2.92 -2.72 9.69
CA SER A 26 -4.30 -2.30 9.99
C SER A 26 -4.42 -0.84 10.45
N TYR A 27 -3.32 -0.19 10.82
CA TYR A 27 -3.30 1.22 11.22
C TYR A 27 -2.79 2.15 10.12
N SER A 28 -1.83 1.69 9.30
CA SER A 28 -1.29 2.51 8.20
C SER A 28 -0.56 1.66 7.16
N LEU A 29 -0.83 1.94 5.87
CA LEU A 29 -0.04 1.39 4.77
C LEU A 29 1.41 1.91 4.79
N GLU A 30 1.62 3.17 5.16
CA GLU A 30 2.97 3.77 5.21
C GLU A 30 3.84 3.10 6.27
N ASP A 31 3.24 2.74 7.42
CA ASP A 31 3.95 2.01 8.47
C ASP A 31 4.29 0.59 8.00
N LEU A 32 3.40 -0.08 7.26
CA LEU A 32 3.70 -1.37 6.66
C LEU A 32 4.87 -1.26 5.66
N VAL A 33 4.89 -0.25 4.80
CA VAL A 33 6.01 -0.02 3.87
C VAL A 33 7.30 0.22 4.64
N SER A 34 7.25 1.03 5.71
CA SER A 34 8.41 1.31 6.56
C SER A 34 8.95 0.04 7.21
N VAL A 35 8.09 -0.84 7.74
CA VAL A 35 8.46 -2.14 8.30
C VAL A 35 9.16 -3.02 7.26
N LYS A 36 8.64 -3.08 6.03
CA LYS A 36 9.24 -3.87 4.95
C LYS A 36 10.65 -3.41 4.57
N LEU A 37 10.96 -2.12 4.76
CA LEU A 37 12.28 -1.57 4.44
C LEU A 37 13.32 -1.85 5.55
N CYS A 38 12.91 -2.29 6.74
CA CYS A 38 13.83 -2.52 7.86
C CYS A 38 14.73 -3.74 7.69
N SER A 39 14.25 -4.84 7.10
CA SER A 39 15.05 -6.05 6.89
C SER A 39 14.48 -6.96 5.80
N ARG A 40 15.30 -7.90 5.31
CA ARG A 40 14.84 -8.92 4.36
C ARG A 40 13.71 -9.77 4.96
N PHE A 41 13.88 -10.23 6.21
CA PHE A 41 12.88 -11.03 6.90
C PHE A 41 11.54 -10.29 7.04
N LEU A 42 11.56 -9.01 7.45
CA LEU A 42 10.35 -8.21 7.58
C LEU A 42 9.73 -7.88 6.21
N ASN A 43 10.54 -7.74 5.16
CA ASN A 43 10.03 -7.62 3.80
C ASN A 43 9.29 -8.89 3.36
N GLU A 44 9.82 -10.08 3.66
CA GLU A 44 9.17 -11.36 3.34
C GLU A 44 7.84 -11.49 4.10
N VAL A 45 7.85 -11.25 5.41
CA VAL A 45 6.63 -11.27 6.24
C VAL A 45 5.60 -10.24 5.79
N GLY A 46 6.02 -9.00 5.53
CA GLY A 46 5.13 -7.93 5.05
C GLY A 46 4.60 -8.11 3.63
N ASN A 47 5.10 -9.11 2.89
CA ASN A 47 4.56 -9.50 1.58
C ASN A 47 3.60 -10.70 1.66
N GLU A 48 3.36 -11.29 2.83
CA GLU A 48 2.33 -12.32 2.95
C GLU A 48 0.95 -11.76 2.58
N ARG A 49 0.14 -12.59 1.90
CA ARG A 49 -1.23 -12.22 1.48
C ARG A 49 -2.12 -11.82 2.66
N SER A 50 -1.89 -12.41 3.83
CA SER A 50 -2.56 -12.12 5.10
C SER A 50 -2.38 -10.66 5.53
N GLY A 51 -1.16 -10.12 5.38
CA GLY A 51 -0.83 -8.73 5.64
C GLY A 51 -1.61 -7.75 4.78
N TYR A 52 -1.63 -7.97 3.45
CA TYR A 52 -2.35 -7.10 2.51
C TYR A 52 -3.88 -7.09 2.71
N GLN A 53 -4.48 -8.21 3.14
CA GLN A 53 -5.91 -8.25 3.44
C GLN A 53 -6.32 -7.36 4.62
N LYS A 54 -5.39 -7.09 5.54
CA LYS A 54 -5.63 -6.30 6.75
C LYS A 54 -5.15 -4.86 6.64
N VAL A 55 -4.52 -4.47 5.53
CA VAL A 55 -4.06 -3.10 5.30
C VAL A 55 -5.25 -2.15 5.32
N THR A 56 -5.16 -1.13 6.19
CA THR A 56 -6.08 0.00 6.09
C THR A 56 -5.69 0.90 4.93
N LEU A 57 -6.67 1.25 4.11
CA LEU A 57 -6.52 2.18 2.99
C LEU A 57 -7.12 3.55 3.32
N VAL A 58 -7.37 3.84 4.59
CA VAL A 58 -8.00 5.11 5.03
C VAL A 58 -7.17 6.32 4.63
N SER A 59 -5.84 6.22 4.64
CA SER A 59 -4.94 7.27 4.15
C SER A 59 -4.70 7.21 2.64
N PHE A 60 -5.08 6.10 1.99
CA PHE A 60 -4.93 5.96 0.56
C PHE A 60 -6.11 6.67 -0.13
N PRO A 61 -5.86 7.55 -1.11
CA PRO A 61 -6.93 8.13 -1.92
C PRO A 61 -7.60 7.01 -2.73
N THR A 62 -8.58 6.36 -2.11
CA THR A 62 -9.41 5.31 -2.71
C THR A 62 -10.49 5.91 -3.59
N GLU A 63 -10.79 7.19 -3.38
CA GLU A 63 -11.46 8.01 -4.38
C GLU A 63 -10.50 8.20 -5.55
N LEU A 64 -10.74 7.43 -6.61
CA LEU A 64 -10.14 7.63 -7.91
C LEU A 64 -10.37 9.11 -8.30
N THR A 65 -9.38 9.99 -8.12
CA THR A 65 -9.53 11.43 -8.36
C THR A 65 -9.89 11.77 -9.82
N TRP A 66 -9.82 10.78 -10.70
CA TRP A 66 -10.28 10.87 -12.09
C TRP A 66 -11.81 11.00 -12.19
N THR A 67 -12.58 10.48 -11.22
CA THR A 67 -14.06 10.55 -11.27
C THR A 67 -14.62 11.83 -10.64
N THR A 68 -13.85 12.56 -9.83
CA THR A 68 -14.29 13.82 -9.18
C THR A 68 -13.92 15.08 -9.95
N ASN A 69 -12.95 15.02 -10.88
CA ASN A 69 -12.62 16.17 -11.70
C ASN A 69 -13.60 16.31 -12.88
N GLN A 70 -14.61 17.18 -12.72
CA GLN A 70 -15.62 17.44 -13.75
C GLN A 70 -15.01 17.84 -15.11
N HIS A 71 -13.84 18.49 -15.14
CA HIS A 71 -13.17 18.85 -16.38
C HIS A 71 -12.60 17.62 -17.09
N VAL A 72 -12.06 16.65 -16.35
CA VAL A 72 -11.54 15.39 -16.90
C VAL A 72 -12.69 14.54 -17.45
N VAL A 73 -13.81 14.45 -16.72
CA VAL A 73 -15.02 13.76 -17.19
C VAL A 73 -15.59 14.43 -18.44
N SER A 74 -15.67 15.77 -18.46
CA SER A 74 -16.11 16.53 -19.63
C SER A 74 -15.21 16.30 -20.84
N PHE A 75 -13.89 16.29 -20.65
CA PHE A 75 -12.92 16.04 -21.71
C PHE A 75 -13.08 14.62 -22.29
N MET A 76 -13.19 13.60 -21.42
CA MET A 76 -13.44 12.22 -21.84
C MET A 76 -14.74 12.09 -22.66
N ASN A 77 -15.82 12.73 -22.23
CA ASN A 77 -17.10 12.72 -22.96
C ASN A 77 -17.00 13.35 -24.35
N ILE A 78 -16.21 14.42 -24.50
CA ILE A 78 -15.93 15.05 -25.80
C ILE A 78 -15.14 14.09 -26.69
N CYS A 79 -14.06 13.48 -26.18
CA CYS A 79 -13.27 12.50 -26.94
C CYS A 79 -14.11 11.32 -27.43
N ILE A 80 -14.99 10.78 -26.59
CA ILE A 80 -15.93 9.70 -26.95
C ILE A 80 -16.91 10.17 -28.03
N ALA A 81 -17.57 11.32 -27.83
CA ALA A 81 -18.54 11.87 -28.79
C ALA A 81 -17.90 12.17 -30.16
N SER A 82 -16.65 12.62 -30.17
CA SER A 82 -15.87 12.90 -31.37
C SER A 82 -15.16 11.67 -31.96
N LYS A 83 -15.33 10.48 -31.37
CA LYS A 83 -14.64 9.23 -31.76
C LYS A 83 -13.11 9.37 -31.83
N ASN A 84 -12.53 10.24 -31.01
CA ASN A 84 -11.09 10.50 -30.94
C ASN A 84 -10.52 10.02 -29.60
N LEU A 85 -10.39 8.70 -29.45
CA LEU A 85 -9.88 8.08 -28.23
C LEU A 85 -8.37 8.25 -28.07
N GLU A 86 -7.63 8.54 -29.15
CA GLU A 86 -6.17 8.77 -29.10
C GLU A 86 -5.80 9.99 -28.27
N ALA A 87 -6.68 10.98 -28.16
CA ALA A 87 -6.48 12.15 -27.31
C ALA A 87 -6.47 11.87 -25.79
N LEU A 88 -6.74 10.63 -25.37
CA LEU A 88 -6.71 10.18 -23.97
C LEU A 88 -5.38 9.52 -23.56
N TYR A 89 -4.46 9.31 -24.51
CA TYR A 89 -3.14 8.69 -24.30
C TYR A 89 -2.00 9.70 -24.52
#